data_AF-A0A0M8JQB3-F1
#
_entry.id   AF-A0A0M8JQB3-F1
#
_cell.length_a   1.000
_cell.length_b   1.000
_cell.length_c   1.000
_cell.angle_alpha   90.00
_cell.angle_beta   90.00
_cell.angle_gamma   90.00
#
_symmetry.space_group_name_H-M   'P 1'
#
loop_
_entity.id
_entity.type
_entity.pdbx_description
1 polymer ?
#
loop_
_entity_poly.entity_id
_entity_poly.type
_entity_poly.pdbx_seq_one_letter_code
_entity_poly.pdbx_strand_id
1 'polypeptide(L)'
;MNVRTQLWKLSIFASILALLLTGTLRAPAQAAPLAAPGVTLAVDKTARTNLPGSLLTYTLTLTNTGDAADTFSLTLSSTEWGAGLSQSSLSLEAGAAGNATASVTIPENAVDGASQSFKVTAVSGLDGSVSASVNVTGSARIP
;
A
#
# COMPACT_ATOMS: atom_id res chain seq x y z
N MET A 1 -27.43 -97.89 -3.14
CA MET A 1 -27.61 -96.83 -4.16
C MET A 1 -26.66 -95.68 -3.87
N ASN A 2 -25.84 -95.32 -4.87
CA ASN A 2 -25.12 -94.04 -5.11
C ASN A 2 -24.17 -93.55 -3.99
N VAL A 3 -22.86 -93.84 -4.00
CA VAL A 3 -21.77 -93.34 -4.89
C VAL A 3 -21.87 -91.85 -5.20
N ARG A 4 -20.95 -91.04 -4.65
CA ARG A 4 -20.16 -89.93 -5.26
C ARG A 4 -19.24 -89.29 -4.20
N THR A 5 -18.08 -89.87 -3.91
CA THR A 5 -16.73 -89.50 -4.41
C THR A 5 -16.22 -88.10 -4.03
N GLN A 6 -15.40 -88.14 -2.97
CA GLN A 6 -14.24 -87.35 -2.54
C GLN A 6 -13.47 -86.44 -3.55
N LEU A 7 -12.92 -85.35 -2.97
CA LEU A 7 -11.60 -84.71 -3.14
C LEU A 7 -11.23 -83.90 -4.42
N TRP A 8 -10.87 -82.62 -4.20
CA TRP A 8 -9.75 -81.87 -4.83
C TRP A 8 -9.44 -80.59 -4.01
N LYS A 9 -8.39 -80.48 -3.20
CA LYS A 9 -7.02 -80.03 -3.51
C LYS A 9 -6.89 -78.75 -4.37
N LEU A 10 -6.14 -77.79 -3.81
CA LEU A 10 -5.26 -76.77 -4.44
C LEU A 10 -5.85 -75.47 -5.05
N SER A 11 -5.52 -74.31 -4.46
CA SER A 11 -4.56 -73.31 -5.03
C SER A 11 -4.74 -71.93 -4.34
N ILE A 12 -3.83 -71.46 -3.48
CA ILE A 12 -2.66 -70.54 -3.69
C ILE A 12 -3.02 -69.06 -3.94
N PHE A 13 -2.25 -68.15 -3.30
CA PHE A 13 -2.08 -66.69 -3.49
C PHE A 13 -3.16 -65.80 -2.83
N ALA A 14 -2.89 -64.72 -2.09
CA ALA A 14 -1.68 -63.97 -1.83
C ALA A 14 -1.80 -63.20 -0.49
N SER A 15 -0.67 -63.01 0.19
CA SER A 15 -0.48 -61.91 1.14
C SER A 15 -0.89 -60.60 0.47
N ILE A 16 -1.82 -59.86 1.07
CA ILE A 16 -1.96 -58.43 0.81
C ILE A 16 -1.83 -57.73 2.14
N LEU A 17 -0.59 -57.35 2.42
CA LEU A 17 -0.22 -56.32 3.37
C LEU A 17 -0.98 -55.04 2.96
N ALA A 18 -2.03 -54.70 3.70
CA ALA A 18 -2.70 -53.41 3.55
C ALA A 18 -1.77 -52.33 4.10
N LEU A 19 -0.86 -51.85 3.26
CA LEU A 19 -0.11 -50.63 3.48
C LEU A 19 -1.13 -49.49 3.49
N LEU A 20 -1.58 -49.07 4.66
CA LEU A 20 -2.32 -47.82 4.80
C LEU A 20 -1.34 -46.70 4.45
N LEU A 21 -1.35 -46.32 3.16
CA LEU A 21 -0.68 -45.13 2.66
C LEU A 21 -1.06 -43.99 3.61
N THR A 22 -0.08 -43.43 4.30
CA THR A 22 -0.18 -42.10 4.90
C THR A 22 -0.27 -41.10 3.76
N GLY A 23 -1.44 -41.05 3.12
CA GLY A 23 -1.81 -39.96 2.24
C GLY A 23 -2.00 -38.73 3.10
N THR A 24 -0.92 -38.05 3.45
CA THR A 24 -1.01 -36.68 3.93
C THR A 24 -1.66 -35.90 2.80
N LEU A 25 -2.93 -35.55 2.95
CA LEU A 25 -3.61 -34.62 2.07
C LEU A 25 -2.83 -33.32 2.13
N ARG A 26 -1.95 -33.10 1.15
CA ARG A 26 -1.37 -31.80 0.91
C ARG A 26 -2.54 -30.94 0.44
N ALA A 27 -3.05 -30.10 1.34
CA ALA A 27 -4.02 -29.07 0.98
C ALA A 27 -3.50 -28.34 -0.27
N PRO A 28 -4.37 -27.97 -1.23
CA PRO A 28 -3.94 -27.07 -2.28
C PRO A 28 -3.31 -25.86 -1.59
N ALA A 29 -2.16 -25.41 -2.06
CA ALA A 29 -1.59 -24.15 -1.62
C ALA A 29 -2.68 -23.11 -1.83
N GLN A 30 -3.33 -22.68 -0.75
CA GLN A 30 -4.36 -21.67 -0.82
C GLN A 30 -3.63 -20.41 -1.27
N ALA A 31 -3.85 -20.00 -2.53
CA ALA A 31 -3.37 -18.72 -3.00
C ALA A 31 -3.94 -17.69 -2.03
N ALA A 32 -3.08 -16.99 -1.28
CA ALA A 32 -3.52 -15.89 -0.46
C ALA A 32 -4.29 -14.93 -1.37
N PRO A 33 -5.44 -14.38 -0.93
CA PRO A 33 -6.09 -13.32 -1.68
C PRO A 33 -5.05 -12.23 -1.95
N LEU A 34 -4.98 -11.77 -3.20
CA LEU A 34 -4.11 -10.65 -3.55
C LEU A 34 -4.53 -9.45 -2.69
N ALA A 35 -3.58 -8.83 -2.00
CA ALA A 35 -3.87 -7.63 -1.20
C ALA A 35 -4.54 -6.57 -2.08
N ALA A 36 -5.63 -5.97 -1.60
CA ALA A 36 -6.29 -4.84 -2.23
C ALA A 36 -5.65 -3.53 -1.77
N PRO A 37 -4.85 -2.85 -2.61
CA PRO A 37 -4.22 -1.58 -2.27
C PRO A 37 -5.24 -0.45 -2.18
N GLY A 38 -5.03 0.48 -1.26
CA GLY A 38 -5.90 1.64 -1.08
C GLY A 38 -5.20 2.76 -0.32
N VAL A 39 -5.40 4.00 -0.76
CA VAL A 39 -4.76 5.16 -0.15
C VAL A 39 -5.65 6.38 -0.19
N THR A 40 -5.65 7.16 0.89
CA THR A 40 -6.20 8.52 0.91
C THR A 40 -5.17 9.48 1.48
N LEU A 41 -5.18 10.72 0.99
CA LEU A 41 -4.27 11.78 1.40
C LEU A 41 -5.10 13.03 1.70
N ALA A 42 -4.93 13.58 2.90
CA ALA A 42 -5.55 14.81 3.35
C ALA A 42 -4.47 15.83 3.74
N VAL A 43 -4.84 17.11 3.78
CA VAL A 43 -3.98 18.21 4.22
C VAL A 43 -4.74 19.10 5.19
N ASP A 44 -4.04 19.64 6.19
CA ASP A 44 -4.62 20.53 7.20
C ASP A 44 -5.21 21.81 6.59
N LYS A 45 -4.52 22.36 5.59
CA LYS A 45 -4.91 23.56 4.84
C LYS A 45 -4.46 23.43 3.40
N THR A 46 -5.34 23.81 2.47
CA THR A 46 -5.00 23.84 1.05
C THR A 46 -4.34 25.15 0.63
N ALA A 47 -4.41 26.20 1.45
CA ALA A 47 -3.76 27.47 1.15
C ALA A 47 -3.19 28.14 2.41
N ARG A 48 -2.00 28.73 2.28
CA ARG A 48 -1.38 29.57 3.30
C ARG A 48 -0.75 30.80 2.68
N THR A 49 -0.69 31.88 3.45
CA THR A 49 -0.13 33.15 3.02
C THR A 49 0.82 33.67 4.10
N ASN A 50 1.97 34.20 3.68
CA ASN A 50 2.93 34.83 4.60
C ASN A 50 3.78 35.87 3.86
N LEU A 51 4.67 36.55 4.58
CA LEU A 51 5.63 37.51 4.01
C LEU A 51 6.63 36.80 3.07
N PRO A 52 7.15 37.49 2.04
CA PRO A 52 8.33 37.03 1.29
C PRO A 52 9.47 36.56 2.21
N GLY A 53 10.19 35.52 1.79
CA GLY A 53 11.25 34.88 2.59
C GLY A 53 10.77 33.90 3.66
N SER A 54 9.46 33.79 3.90
CA SER A 54 8.92 32.90 4.93
C SER A 54 8.76 31.45 4.45
N LEU A 55 8.90 30.51 5.39
CA LEU A 55 8.55 29.10 5.19
C LEU A 55 7.07 28.86 5.49
N LEU A 56 6.36 28.26 4.53
CA LEU A 56 5.01 27.73 4.70
C LEU A 56 5.09 26.22 4.91
N THR A 57 4.36 25.71 5.89
CA THR A 57 4.36 24.29 6.27
C THR A 57 2.94 23.74 6.18
N TYR A 58 2.78 22.55 5.62
CA TYR A 58 1.50 21.85 5.43
C TYR A 58 1.61 20.45 6.02
N THR A 59 0.68 20.11 6.91
CA THR A 59 0.62 18.79 7.52
C THR A 59 -0.28 17.90 6.67
N LEU A 60 0.31 16.82 6.16
CA LEU A 60 -0.34 15.81 5.34
C LEU A 60 -0.69 14.62 6.22
N THR A 61 -1.91 14.12 6.12
CA THR A 61 -2.33 12.86 6.74
C THR A 61 -2.58 11.85 5.65
N LEU A 62 -1.76 10.81 5.62
CA LEU A 62 -1.86 9.68 4.72
C LEU A 62 -2.54 8.52 5.45
N THR A 63 -3.56 7.92 4.85
CA THR A 63 -4.24 6.75 5.42
C THR A 63 -4.19 5.60 4.42
N ASN A 64 -3.70 4.45 4.86
CA ASN A 64 -3.81 3.19 4.13
C ASN A 64 -5.25 2.68 4.23
N THR A 65 -5.99 2.69 3.13
CA THR A 65 -7.36 2.16 3.08
C THR A 65 -7.43 0.78 2.45
N GLY A 66 -6.27 0.18 2.17
CA GLY A 66 -6.16 -1.21 1.71
C GLY A 66 -6.32 -2.21 2.84
N ASP A 67 -6.22 -3.50 2.49
CA ASP A 67 -6.39 -4.63 3.41
C ASP A 67 -5.07 -5.27 3.88
N ALA A 68 -3.93 -4.73 3.43
CA ALA A 68 -2.59 -5.16 3.82
C ALA A 68 -1.67 -3.96 4.15
N ALA A 69 -0.58 -4.26 4.85
CA ALA A 69 0.49 -3.29 5.06
C ALA A 69 1.11 -2.85 3.72
N ASP A 70 1.34 -1.56 3.57
CA ASP A 70 1.84 -0.96 2.34
C ASP A 70 2.91 0.10 2.66
N THR A 71 3.80 0.36 1.71
CA THR A 71 4.79 1.43 1.76
C THR A 71 4.51 2.42 0.64
N PHE A 72 4.02 3.59 1.02
CA PHE A 72 3.64 4.63 0.08
C PHE A 72 4.83 5.51 -0.26
N SER A 73 5.04 5.77 -1.54
CA SER A 73 6.01 6.76 -2.01
C SER A 73 5.34 8.13 -2.14
N LEU A 74 5.93 9.14 -1.49
CA LEU A 74 5.47 10.53 -1.48
C LEU A 74 6.34 11.35 -2.44
N THR A 75 5.68 12.07 -3.35
CA THR A 75 6.33 12.96 -4.31
C THR A 75 5.68 14.33 -4.29
N LEU A 76 6.47 15.35 -4.57
CA LEU A 76 6.04 16.73 -4.65
C LEU A 76 6.34 17.25 -6.06
N SER A 77 5.38 17.91 -6.69
CA SER A 77 5.56 18.48 -8.03
C SER A 77 6.61 19.60 -7.99
N SER A 78 7.33 19.78 -9.09
CA SER A 78 8.22 20.93 -9.25
C SER A 78 7.46 22.24 -9.09
N THR A 79 8.14 23.23 -8.54
CA THR A 79 7.60 24.57 -8.29
C THR A 79 8.75 25.57 -8.40
N GLU A 80 8.43 26.80 -8.81
CA GLU A 80 9.39 27.92 -8.87
C GLU A 80 9.86 28.35 -7.47
N TRP A 81 9.13 27.96 -6.43
CA TRP A 81 9.48 28.23 -5.03
C TRP A 81 10.25 27.04 -4.46
N GLY A 82 11.15 27.28 -3.51
CA GLY A 82 11.89 26.18 -2.86
C GLY A 82 10.92 25.30 -2.06
N ALA A 83 10.70 24.06 -2.46
CA ALA A 83 9.77 23.15 -1.77
C ALA A 83 10.40 21.81 -1.41
N GLY A 84 9.82 21.14 -0.42
CA GLY A 84 10.33 19.87 0.10
C GLY A 84 9.29 19.09 0.88
N LEU A 85 9.63 17.83 1.16
CA LEU A 85 8.87 16.91 2.01
C LEU A 85 9.75 16.48 3.19
N SER A 86 9.15 16.28 4.36
CA SER A 86 9.85 15.76 5.54
C SER A 86 10.29 14.30 5.36
N GLN A 87 9.59 13.56 4.50
CA GLN A 87 9.88 12.18 4.16
C GLN A 87 9.34 11.87 2.75
N SER A 88 10.02 11.00 2.02
CA SER A 88 9.64 10.56 0.67
C SER A 88 8.91 9.21 0.67
N SER A 89 8.80 8.55 1.81
CA SER A 89 8.03 7.30 1.95
C SER A 89 7.44 7.15 3.34
N LEU A 90 6.35 6.39 3.44
CA LEU A 90 5.69 6.08 4.70
C LEU A 90 5.14 4.66 4.65
N SER A 91 5.53 3.83 5.62
CA SER A 91 5.00 2.46 5.76
C SER A 91 3.85 2.47 6.77
N LEU A 92 2.71 1.92 6.37
CA LEU A 92 1.47 1.91 7.14
C LEU A 92 0.83 0.52 7.07
N GLU A 93 0.43 0.02 8.23
CA GLU A 93 -0.47 -1.14 8.33
C GLU A 93 -1.84 -0.85 7.70
N ALA A 94 -2.59 -1.90 7.40
CA ALA A 94 -3.95 -1.76 6.87
C ALA A 94 -4.83 -0.92 7.82
N GLY A 95 -5.52 0.09 7.28
CA GLY A 95 -6.36 1.02 8.05
C GLY A 95 -5.60 2.05 8.89
N ALA A 96 -4.26 1.97 8.96
CA ALA A 96 -3.46 2.92 9.72
C ALA A 96 -3.29 4.25 8.98
N ALA A 97 -3.08 5.31 9.75
CA ALA A 97 -2.74 6.63 9.24
C ALA A 97 -1.41 7.11 9.80
N GLY A 98 -0.69 7.91 9.03
CA GLY A 98 0.52 8.59 9.46
C GLY A 98 0.67 9.97 8.84
N ASN A 99 1.55 10.77 9.41
CA ASN A 99 1.70 12.17 9.06
C ASN A 99 3.00 12.40 8.29
N ALA A 100 2.93 13.23 7.26
CA ALA A 100 4.09 13.81 6.58
C ALA A 100 3.93 15.33 6.53
N THR A 101 5.03 16.04 6.29
CA THR A 101 5.00 17.50 6.19
C THR A 101 5.51 17.92 4.82
N ALA A 102 4.75 18.75 4.13
CA ALA A 102 5.21 19.48 2.95
C ALA A 102 5.57 20.91 3.34
N SER A 103 6.66 21.43 2.80
CA SER A 103 7.09 22.80 3.06
C SER A 103 7.40 23.51 1.75
N VAL A 104 7.09 24.81 1.70
CA VAL A 104 7.47 25.69 0.59
C VAL A 104 7.97 27.02 1.15
N THR A 105 9.09 27.51 0.61
CA THR A 105 9.71 28.77 0.97
C THR A 105 9.31 29.82 -0.05
N ILE A 106 8.67 30.88 0.41
CA ILE A 106 8.33 32.03 -0.43
C ILE A 106 9.65 32.75 -0.78
N PRO A 107 9.97 32.99 -2.07
CA PRO A 107 11.15 33.77 -2.44
C PRO A 107 11.14 35.15 -1.78
N GLU A 108 12.31 35.64 -1.38
CA GLU A 108 12.42 36.95 -0.71
C GLU A 108 12.06 38.11 -1.65
N ASN A 109 12.26 37.93 -2.96
CA ASN A 109 11.87 38.87 -4.00
C ASN A 109 10.43 38.68 -4.52
N ALA A 110 9.60 37.88 -3.84
CA ALA A 110 8.21 37.70 -4.22
C ALA A 110 7.43 39.01 -4.08
N VAL A 111 6.69 39.39 -5.13
CA VAL A 111 5.80 40.56 -5.11
C VAL A 111 4.53 40.25 -4.31
N ASP A 112 3.85 41.30 -3.85
CA ASP A 112 2.55 41.13 -3.19
C ASP A 112 1.56 40.38 -4.11
N GLY A 113 0.87 39.40 -3.54
CA GLY A 113 -0.08 38.55 -4.26
C GLY A 113 0.57 37.44 -5.10
N ALA A 114 1.90 37.34 -5.18
CA ALA A 114 2.55 36.22 -5.84
C ALA A 114 2.12 34.89 -5.19
N SER A 115 1.69 33.92 -5.98
CA SER A 115 1.19 32.65 -5.46
C SER A 115 1.71 31.47 -6.27
N GLN A 116 1.90 30.35 -5.61
CA GLN A 116 2.37 29.14 -6.23
C GLN A 116 1.61 27.92 -5.72
N SER A 117 1.07 27.15 -6.66
CA SER A 117 0.43 25.88 -6.40
C SER A 117 1.40 24.73 -6.65
N PHE A 118 1.32 23.70 -5.83
CA PHE A 118 2.06 22.45 -5.98
C PHE A 118 1.21 21.28 -5.51
N LYS A 119 1.49 20.11 -6.07
CA LYS A 119 0.75 18.88 -5.86
C LYS A 119 1.63 17.89 -5.10
N VAL A 120 1.08 17.33 -4.03
CA VAL A 120 1.67 16.19 -3.33
C VAL A 120 0.93 14.94 -3.75
N THR A 121 1.69 13.90 -4.13
CA THR A 121 1.14 12.61 -4.58
C THR A 121 1.72 11.49 -3.73
N ALA A 122 0.85 10.63 -3.21
CA ALA A 122 1.20 9.38 -2.57
C ALA A 122 0.84 8.23 -3.50
N VAL A 123 1.77 7.31 -3.74
CA VAL A 123 1.60 6.14 -4.62
C VAL A 123 1.83 4.88 -3.79
N SER A 124 0.94 3.90 -3.91
CA SER A 124 1.07 2.59 -3.26
C SER A 124 2.30 1.84 -3.75
N GLY A 125 3.00 1.16 -2.84
CA GLY A 125 4.13 0.29 -3.18
C GLY A 125 3.69 -1.09 -3.66
N LEU A 126 2.47 -1.50 -3.31
CA LEU A 126 1.86 -2.75 -3.78
C LEU A 126 1.30 -2.64 -5.20
N ASP A 127 0.75 -1.47 -5.56
CA ASP A 127 0.27 -1.18 -6.92
C ASP A 127 0.49 0.30 -7.28
N GLY A 128 1.39 0.54 -8.23
CA GLY A 128 1.71 1.89 -8.71
C GLY A 128 0.55 2.63 -9.39
N SER A 129 -0.55 1.93 -9.72
CA SER A 129 -1.77 2.52 -10.27
C SER A 129 -2.64 3.15 -9.18
N VAL A 130 -2.47 2.73 -7.91
CA VAL A 130 -3.22 3.24 -6.77
C VAL A 130 -2.47 4.41 -6.16
N SER A 131 -3.09 5.59 -6.21
CA SER A 131 -2.49 6.82 -5.71
C SER A 131 -3.54 7.79 -5.19
N ALA A 132 -3.12 8.69 -4.30
CA ALA A 132 -3.91 9.82 -3.84
C ALA A 132 -3.07 11.09 -3.98
N SER A 133 -3.73 12.23 -4.18
CA SER A 133 -3.03 13.49 -4.32
C SER A 133 -3.82 14.66 -3.76
N VAL A 134 -3.09 15.65 -3.27
CA VAL A 134 -3.65 16.92 -2.79
C VAL A 134 -2.91 18.08 -3.46
N ASN A 135 -3.64 19.15 -3.74
CA ASN A 135 -3.06 20.40 -4.23
C ASN A 135 -3.06 21.44 -3.11
N VAL A 136 -1.92 22.11 -2.94
CA VAL A 136 -1.71 23.15 -1.94
C VAL A 136 -1.16 24.41 -2.59
N THR A 137 -1.48 25.58 -2.03
CA THR A 137 -1.14 26.88 -2.59
C THR A 137 -0.51 27.79 -1.54
N GLY A 138 0.72 28.25 -1.79
CA GLY A 138 1.36 29.29 -1.00
C GLY A 138 1.21 30.65 -1.66
N SER A 139 1.00 31.71 -0.87
CA SER A 139 0.98 33.09 -1.38
C SER A 139 1.84 34.04 -0.56
N ALA A 140 2.47 35.01 -1.22
CA ALA A 140 3.14 36.14 -0.62
C ALA A 140 2.13 37.26 -0.36
N ARG A 141 2.19 37.89 0.81
CA ARG A 141 1.42 39.10 1.10
C ARG A 141 2.30 40.12 1.80
N ILE A 142 2.39 41.32 1.25
CA ILE A 142 3.11 42.46 1.82
C ILE A 142 2.04 43.42 2.41
N PRO A 143 2.11 43.77 3.70
CA PRO A 143 1.12 44.62 4.35
C PRO A 143 1.16 46.08 3.88
#